data_AF-A0A139HJJ2-F1
#
_entry.id   AF-A0A139HJJ2-F1
#
_cell.length_a   1.000
_cell.length_b   1.000
_cell.length_c   1.000
_cell.angle_alpha   90.00
_cell.angle_beta   90.00
_cell.angle_gamma   90.00
#
_symmetry.space_group_name_H-M   'P 1'
#
loop_
_entity.id
_entity.type
_entity.pdbx_description
1 polymer ?
#
loop_
_entity_poly.entity_id
_entity_poly.type
_entity_poly.pdbx_seq_one_letter_code
_entity_poly.pdbx_strand_id
1 'polypeptide(L)'
;MQLSKTAKLLLLTLAVSARASQVLVNNYCLEQHWITEINGTWNSNGTWALDSGVAYITPIVGKGNSLGITKQNTYWVEDTPKLILGYSTVDGELWWSVSSYDGEPYPPKHFNVTSPSGDSGNACGEAVGYEAKNHNCKDSKVTLTLNLCAETG
;
A
#
# COMPACT_ATOMS: atom_id res chain seq x y z
N MET A 1 -0.73 -15.35 -65.92
CA MET A 1 -1.45 -14.61 -64.85
C MET A 1 -1.05 -15.22 -63.51
N GLN A 2 -0.16 -14.57 -62.75
CA GLN A 2 0.22 -15.01 -61.40
C GLN A 2 -0.73 -14.38 -60.37
N LEU A 3 -1.46 -15.21 -59.62
CA LEU A 3 -2.19 -14.78 -58.43
C LEU A 3 -1.20 -14.66 -57.26
N SER A 4 -0.88 -13.43 -56.86
CA SER A 4 -0.14 -13.17 -55.62
C SER A 4 -1.14 -13.13 -54.46
N LYS A 5 -1.08 -14.12 -53.56
CA LYS A 5 -1.90 -14.17 -52.34
C LYS A 5 -1.19 -13.40 -51.23
N THR A 6 -1.69 -12.21 -50.91
CA THR A 6 -1.21 -11.41 -49.78
C THR A 6 -1.70 -12.03 -48.47
N ALA A 7 -0.80 -12.69 -47.73
CA ALA A 7 -1.09 -13.18 -46.39
C ALA A 7 -1.07 -12.00 -45.40
N LYS A 8 -2.23 -11.65 -44.83
CA LYS A 8 -2.33 -10.69 -43.72
C LYS A 8 -1.91 -11.39 -42.42
N LEU A 9 -0.73 -11.07 -41.92
CA LEU A 9 -0.25 -11.49 -40.61
C LEU A 9 -1.00 -10.66 -39.54
N LEU A 10 -1.99 -11.26 -38.87
CA LEU A 10 -2.59 -10.66 -37.66
C LEU A 10 -1.62 -10.84 -36.49
N LEU A 11 -0.94 -9.76 -36.11
CA LEU A 11 -0.21 -9.69 -34.84
C LEU A 11 -1.24 -9.57 -33.71
N LEU A 12 -1.55 -10.66 -33.03
CA LEU A 12 -2.22 -10.62 -31.73
C LEU A 12 -1.20 -10.07 -30.71
N THR A 13 -1.24 -8.77 -30.47
CA THR A 13 -0.54 -8.18 -29.33
C THR A 13 -1.24 -8.67 -28.06
N LEU A 14 -0.60 -9.58 -27.31
CA LEU A 14 -1.04 -9.89 -25.96
C LEU A 14 -0.92 -8.61 -25.14
N ALA A 15 -2.06 -8.00 -24.80
CA ALA A 15 -2.10 -6.94 -23.81
C ALA A 15 -1.63 -7.53 -22.48
N VAL A 16 -0.38 -7.25 -22.09
CA VAL A 16 0.09 -7.51 -20.74
C VAL A 16 -0.66 -6.54 -19.86
N SER A 17 -1.73 -7.00 -19.21
CA SER A 17 -2.38 -6.23 -18.14
C SER A 17 -1.34 -6.03 -17.03
N ALA A 18 -0.73 -4.85 -17.00
CA ALA A 18 0.09 -4.43 -15.88
C ALA A 18 -0.84 -4.37 -14.66
N ARG A 19 -0.72 -5.35 -13.76
CA ARG A 19 -1.32 -5.23 -12.43
C ARG A 19 -0.64 -4.03 -11.75
N ALA A 20 -1.42 -3.13 -11.18
CA ALA A 20 -0.86 -2.05 -10.37
C ALA A 20 -0.27 -2.63 -9.08
N SER A 21 0.74 -1.97 -8.52
CA SER A 21 1.09 -2.18 -7.11
C SER A 21 -0.10 -1.83 -6.21
N GLN A 22 -0.15 -2.42 -5.02
CA GLN A 22 -1.29 -2.30 -4.12
C GLN A 22 -0.81 -2.20 -2.67
N VAL A 23 -1.66 -1.60 -1.83
CA VAL A 23 -1.52 -1.68 -0.37
C VAL A 23 -2.43 -2.79 0.14
N LEU A 24 -1.90 -3.60 1.06
CA LEU A 24 -2.64 -4.58 1.84
C LEU A 24 -2.46 -4.23 3.32
N VAL A 25 -3.55 -4.03 4.06
CA VAL A 25 -3.51 -3.83 5.51
C VAL A 25 -4.16 -5.03 6.18
N ASN A 26 -3.39 -5.79 6.95
CA ASN A 26 -3.90 -6.93 7.73
C ASN A 26 -4.08 -6.51 9.19
N ASN A 27 -5.25 -6.81 9.76
CA ASN A 27 -5.49 -6.65 11.18
C ASN A 27 -5.37 -7.98 11.92
N TYR A 28 -4.20 -8.28 12.47
CA TYR A 28 -4.02 -9.41 13.36
C TYR A 28 -4.31 -9.08 14.82
N CYS A 29 -4.70 -7.84 15.12
CA CYS A 29 -5.11 -7.43 16.45
C CYS A 29 -6.46 -8.07 16.80
N LEU A 30 -6.72 -8.27 18.10
CA LEU A 30 -8.03 -8.70 18.58
C LEU A 30 -9.09 -7.58 18.53
N GLU A 31 -8.63 -6.34 18.38
CA GLU A 31 -9.46 -5.14 18.34
C GLU A 31 -9.71 -4.67 16.89
N GLN A 32 -10.84 -3.99 16.70
CA GLN A 32 -11.14 -3.27 15.48
C GLN A 32 -10.27 -2.02 15.34
N HIS A 33 -9.87 -1.70 14.11
CA HIS A 33 -9.19 -0.46 13.76
C HIS A 33 -9.97 0.32 12.71
N TRP A 34 -9.54 1.55 12.44
CA TRP A 34 -10.14 2.43 11.46
C TRP A 34 -9.09 2.88 10.46
N ILE A 35 -9.41 2.75 9.18
CA ILE A 35 -8.54 3.18 8.07
C ILE A 35 -9.17 4.41 7.43
N THR A 36 -8.35 5.42 7.15
CA THR A 36 -8.72 6.58 6.34
C THR A 36 -7.77 6.71 5.17
N GLU A 37 -8.29 6.70 3.95
CA GLU A 37 -7.49 6.97 2.75
C GLU A 37 -7.51 8.44 2.39
N ILE A 38 -6.35 8.99 2.07
CA ILE A 38 -6.16 10.36 1.59
C ILE A 38 -5.30 10.31 0.34
N ASN A 39 -5.72 11.02 -0.71
CA ASN A 39 -4.93 11.13 -1.93
C ASN A 39 -4.04 12.38 -1.95
N GLY A 40 -3.15 12.49 -2.94
CA GLY A 40 -2.24 13.64 -3.09
C GLY A 40 -2.89 15.01 -3.31
N THR A 41 -4.22 15.07 -3.41
CA THR A 41 -4.99 16.33 -3.46
C THR A 41 -5.72 16.62 -2.15
N TRP A 42 -5.36 15.94 -1.06
CA TRP A 42 -5.98 16.06 0.27
C TRP A 42 -7.46 15.70 0.32
N ASN A 43 -7.95 14.96 -0.67
CA ASN A 43 -9.29 14.41 -0.65
C ASN A 43 -9.28 13.05 0.02
N SER A 44 -10.27 12.81 0.88
CA SER A 44 -10.48 11.50 1.49
C SER A 44 -11.60 10.74 0.78
N ASN A 45 -11.38 9.45 0.58
CA ASN A 45 -12.41 8.51 0.11
C ASN A 45 -13.30 8.00 1.26
N GLY A 46 -13.06 8.46 2.49
CA GLY A 46 -13.81 8.09 3.69
C GLY A 46 -12.95 7.41 4.75
N THR A 47 -13.62 6.99 5.82
CA THR A 47 -13.04 6.23 6.94
C THR A 47 -13.87 4.97 7.14
N TRP A 48 -13.20 3.82 7.23
CA TRP A 48 -13.86 2.51 7.35
C TRP A 48 -13.27 1.66 8.48
N ALA A 49 -14.15 0.81 9.01
CA ALA A 49 -13.81 -0.23 9.96
C ALA A 49 -12.90 -1.28 9.32
N LEU A 50 -11.88 -1.69 10.06
CA LEU A 50 -11.05 -2.85 9.81
C LEU A 50 -11.18 -3.79 11.02
N ASP A 51 -12.12 -4.72 10.93
CA ASP A 51 -12.37 -5.69 12.00
C ASP A 51 -11.18 -6.64 12.20
N SER A 52 -11.14 -7.28 13.37
CA SER A 52 -10.12 -8.29 13.69
C SER A 52 -10.14 -9.44 12.67
N GLY A 53 -8.96 -9.84 12.20
CA GLY A 53 -8.81 -10.92 11.21
C GLY A 53 -9.19 -10.53 9.78
N VAL A 54 -9.58 -9.28 9.53
CA VAL A 54 -9.93 -8.77 8.21
C VAL A 54 -8.75 -8.04 7.58
N ALA A 55 -8.71 -8.04 6.25
CA ALA A 55 -7.75 -7.30 5.46
C ALA A 55 -8.42 -6.23 4.59
N TYR A 56 -7.77 -5.08 4.45
CA TYR A 56 -8.13 -4.03 3.49
C TYR A 56 -7.13 -4.00 2.34
N ILE A 57 -7.63 -3.79 1.12
CA ILE A 57 -6.81 -3.74 -0.09
C ILE A 57 -7.20 -2.56 -0.97
N THR A 58 -6.22 -1.80 -1.43
CA THR A 58 -6.42 -0.66 -2.33
C THR A 58 -5.28 -0.55 -3.34
N PRO A 59 -5.53 -0.19 -4.61
CA PRO A 59 -4.46 0.00 -5.59
C PRO A 59 -3.61 1.24 -5.26
N ILE A 60 -2.33 1.20 -5.61
CA ILE A 60 -1.44 2.36 -5.53
C ILE A 60 -1.47 3.09 -6.88
N VAL A 61 -2.06 4.28 -6.90
CA VAL A 61 -2.19 5.10 -8.12
C VAL A 61 -1.78 6.53 -7.86
N GLY A 62 -0.75 7.00 -8.57
CA GLY A 62 -0.33 8.39 -8.53
C GLY A 62 0.49 8.75 -7.29
N LYS A 63 0.58 10.05 -7.00
CA LYS A 63 1.53 10.61 -6.03
C LYS A 63 0.81 11.17 -4.81
N GLY A 64 1.50 11.15 -3.66
CA GLY A 64 1.07 11.80 -2.42
C GLY A 64 -0.07 11.10 -1.66
N ASN A 65 -0.26 9.80 -1.87
CA ASN A 65 -1.32 9.07 -1.18
C ASN A 65 -0.88 8.65 0.23
N SER A 66 -1.84 8.46 1.12
CA SER A 66 -1.61 7.88 2.44
C SER A 66 -2.79 7.07 2.95
N LEU A 67 -2.49 6.08 3.79
CA LEU A 67 -3.44 5.45 4.68
C LEU A 67 -3.13 5.86 6.12
N GLY A 68 -4.14 6.37 6.81
CA GLY A 68 -4.12 6.63 8.23
C GLY A 68 -4.81 5.52 9.01
N ILE A 69 -4.17 5.01 10.07
CA ILE A 69 -4.72 3.97 10.94
C ILE A 69 -4.91 4.54 12.34
N THR A 70 -6.13 4.42 12.88
CA THR A 70 -6.49 4.83 14.25
C THR A 70 -7.20 3.70 14.99
N LYS A 71 -7.11 3.72 16.33
CA LYS A 71 -7.83 2.76 17.20
C LYS A 71 -9.32 3.06 17.33
N GLN A 72 -9.73 4.28 16.98
CA GLN A 72 -11.12 4.76 17.06
C GLN A 72 -11.49 5.51 15.77
N ASN A 73 -12.79 5.72 15.52
CA ASN A 73 -13.27 6.49 14.36
C ASN A 73 -13.09 8.00 14.57
N THR A 74 -11.85 8.44 14.76
CA THR A 74 -11.50 9.80 15.18
C THR A 74 -10.33 10.36 14.37
N TYR A 75 -10.08 9.86 13.16
CA TYR A 75 -8.93 10.27 12.33
C TYR A 75 -8.80 11.81 12.16
N TRP A 76 -9.94 12.48 11.99
CA TRP A 76 -10.06 13.93 11.79
C TRP A 76 -10.10 14.75 13.08
N VAL A 77 -10.11 14.10 14.23
CA VAL A 77 -10.06 14.76 15.54
C VAL A 77 -8.61 15.11 15.84
N GLU A 78 -8.38 16.35 16.27
CA GLU A 78 -7.09 16.84 16.75
C GLU A 78 -6.55 15.93 17.86
N ASP A 79 -5.22 15.80 17.95
CA ASP A 79 -4.53 14.99 18.96
C ASP A 79 -4.85 13.49 18.96
N THR A 80 -5.56 12.97 17.95
CA THR A 80 -5.78 11.52 17.82
C THR A 80 -4.52 10.84 17.30
N PRO A 81 -3.86 9.95 18.07
CA PRO A 81 -2.67 9.25 17.59
C PRO A 81 -2.99 8.41 16.37
N LYS A 82 -2.19 8.57 15.30
CA LYS A 82 -2.41 7.88 14.03
C LYS A 82 -1.09 7.35 13.43
N LEU A 83 -1.13 6.12 12.94
CA LEU A 83 -0.07 5.55 12.09
C LEU A 83 -0.37 5.98 10.66
N ILE A 84 0.63 6.51 9.97
CA ILE A 84 0.52 6.94 8.57
C ILE A 84 1.43 6.07 7.72
N LEU A 85 0.85 5.39 6.74
CA LEU A 85 1.56 4.76 5.63
C LEU A 85 1.44 5.67 4.40
N GLY A 86 2.51 6.38 4.07
CA GLY A 86 2.59 7.21 2.87
C GLY A 86 3.10 6.39 1.69
N TYR A 87 2.52 6.60 0.51
CA TYR A 87 2.95 5.91 -0.71
C TYR A 87 2.70 6.71 -1.99
N SER A 88 3.50 6.44 -3.01
CA SER A 88 3.40 7.09 -4.32
C SER A 88 3.94 6.19 -5.43
N THR A 89 3.29 6.21 -6.59
CA THR A 89 3.87 5.74 -7.84
C THR A 89 4.21 6.94 -8.73
N VAL A 90 5.50 7.10 -9.02
CA VAL A 90 6.05 8.21 -9.80
C VAL A 90 7.21 7.71 -10.65
N ASP A 91 7.20 8.06 -11.94
CA ASP A 91 8.30 7.81 -12.87
C ASP A 91 8.74 6.33 -12.93
N GLY A 92 7.79 5.40 -12.77
CA GLY A 92 8.03 3.96 -12.78
C GLY A 92 8.57 3.38 -11.47
N GLU A 93 8.63 4.19 -10.41
CA GLU A 93 9.04 3.78 -9.08
C GLU A 93 7.87 3.83 -8.09
N LEU A 94 7.89 2.88 -7.16
CA LEU A 94 7.06 2.91 -5.96
C LEU A 94 7.91 3.51 -4.83
N TRP A 95 7.36 4.50 -4.15
CA TRP A 95 7.92 5.13 -2.96
C TRP A 95 6.98 4.89 -1.78
N TRP A 96 7.53 4.65 -0.60
CA TRP A 96 6.73 4.55 0.63
C TRP A 96 7.51 4.93 1.89
N SER A 97 6.77 5.27 2.94
CA SER A 97 7.29 5.52 4.28
C SER A 97 6.22 5.22 5.33
N VAL A 98 6.66 5.00 6.57
CA VAL A 98 5.76 4.79 7.71
C VAL A 98 6.14 5.69 8.87
N SER A 99 5.16 6.44 9.37
CA SER A 99 5.36 7.43 10.43
C SER A 99 4.18 7.46 11.39
N SER A 100 4.33 8.20 12.47
CA SER A 100 3.24 8.55 13.37
C SER A 100 2.90 10.04 13.24
N TYR A 101 1.67 10.39 13.59
CA TYR A 101 1.20 11.78 13.73
C TYR A 101 0.31 11.88 14.97
N ASP A 102 0.40 12.99 15.71
CA ASP A 102 -0.27 13.20 17.01
C ASP A 102 0.01 12.09 18.06
N GLY A 103 1.13 11.37 17.91
CA GLY A 103 1.55 10.28 18.79
C GLY A 103 1.47 8.90 18.15
N GLU A 104 1.93 7.88 18.89
CA GLU A 104 2.04 6.51 18.42
C GLU A 104 0.86 5.65 18.90
N PRO A 105 -0.09 5.26 18.03
CA PRO A 105 -1.19 4.37 18.45
C PRO A 105 -0.71 2.95 18.76
N TYR A 106 0.45 2.55 18.21
CA TYR A 106 1.07 1.24 18.38
C TYR A 106 2.50 1.41 18.89
N PRO A 107 2.96 0.58 19.86
CA PRO A 107 4.35 0.59 20.27
C PRO A 107 5.27 0.03 19.16
N PRO A 108 6.60 0.26 19.26
CA PRO A 108 7.57 -0.37 18.35
C PRO A 108 7.42 -1.89 18.30
N LYS A 109 7.68 -2.49 17.13
CA LYS A 109 7.54 -3.95 16.85
C LYS A 109 6.12 -4.53 16.94
N HIS A 110 5.11 -3.69 17.11
CA HIS A 110 3.71 -4.12 17.14
C HIS A 110 3.03 -4.04 15.76
N PHE A 111 3.77 -3.60 14.75
CA PHE A 111 3.40 -3.71 13.35
C PHE A 111 4.68 -3.82 12.50
N ASN A 112 4.51 -4.30 11.27
CA ASN A 112 5.55 -4.22 10.26
C ASN A 112 4.98 -3.79 8.90
N VAL A 113 5.87 -3.35 8.03
CA VAL A 113 5.57 -3.12 6.61
C VAL A 113 6.50 -3.99 5.79
N THR A 114 5.95 -4.83 4.92
CA THR A 114 6.71 -5.66 3.96
C THR A 114 6.33 -5.30 2.53
N SER A 115 7.18 -5.63 1.57
CA SER A 115 6.95 -5.25 0.16
C SER A 115 7.22 -6.39 -0.84
N PRO A 116 6.58 -7.56 -0.69
CA PRO A 116 6.75 -8.66 -1.63
C PRO A 116 6.40 -8.28 -3.08
N SER A 117 7.18 -8.81 -4.02
CA SER A 117 6.94 -8.72 -5.47
C SER A 117 7.36 -10.02 -6.16
N GLY A 118 6.39 -10.78 -6.68
CA GLY A 118 6.65 -12.09 -7.27
C GLY A 118 7.32 -13.04 -6.28
N ASP A 119 8.49 -13.56 -6.66
CA ASP A 119 9.31 -14.48 -5.82
C ASP A 119 10.30 -13.73 -4.90
N SER A 120 10.38 -12.40 -4.99
CA SER A 120 11.26 -11.58 -4.15
C SER A 120 10.55 -11.19 -2.85
N GLY A 121 11.21 -11.49 -1.72
CA GLY A 121 10.89 -10.87 -0.44
C GLY A 121 11.30 -9.40 -0.45
N ASN A 122 10.44 -8.53 0.08
CA ASN A 122 10.70 -7.11 0.37
C ASN A 122 11.41 -6.32 -0.73
N ALA A 123 10.87 -6.34 -1.95
CA ALA A 123 11.45 -5.69 -3.14
C ALA A 123 11.72 -4.18 -2.95
N CYS A 124 11.00 -3.55 -2.05
CA CYS A 124 11.06 -2.12 -1.75
C CYS A 124 11.43 -1.89 -0.28
N GLY A 125 12.13 -2.83 0.35
CA GLY A 125 12.48 -2.77 1.77
C GLY A 125 11.34 -3.18 2.70
N GLU A 126 11.62 -3.09 3.99
CA GLU A 126 10.69 -3.40 5.07
C GLU A 126 10.91 -2.46 6.26
N ALA A 127 9.91 -2.41 7.15
CA ALA A 127 9.95 -1.68 8.41
C ALA A 127 9.40 -2.55 9.54
N VAL A 128 9.94 -2.39 10.75
CA VAL A 128 9.37 -2.96 11.98
C VAL A 128 9.16 -1.82 12.96
N GLY A 129 7.92 -1.31 13.03
CA GLY A 129 7.61 -0.05 13.71
C GLY A 129 7.85 1.18 12.84
N TYR A 130 7.82 2.36 13.48
CA TYR A 130 8.05 3.65 12.81
C TYR A 130 9.53 3.86 12.50
N GLU A 131 9.81 4.59 11.42
CA GLU A 131 11.16 5.01 11.06
C GLU A 131 11.17 6.32 10.26
N ALA A 132 12.25 7.09 10.36
CA ALA A 132 12.43 8.33 9.61
C ALA A 132 13.06 8.07 8.23
N LYS A 133 12.54 7.07 7.50
CA LYS A 133 13.10 6.60 6.23
C LYS A 133 12.06 6.55 5.12
N ASN A 134 12.48 6.96 3.92
CA ASN A 134 11.76 6.67 2.69
C ASN A 134 12.40 5.46 2.01
N HIS A 135 11.56 4.56 1.51
CA HIS A 135 12.00 3.42 0.70
C HIS A 135 11.45 3.55 -0.71
N ASN A 136 12.18 2.99 -1.66
CA ASN A 136 11.75 2.95 -3.05
C ASN A 136 12.29 1.72 -3.78
N CYS A 137 11.65 1.45 -4.91
CA CYS A 137 11.99 0.37 -5.82
C CYS A 137 11.31 0.63 -7.17
N LYS A 138 11.64 -0.19 -8.17
CA LYS A 138 10.87 -0.23 -9.41
C LYS A 138 9.44 -0.73 -9.14
N ASP A 139 8.45 0.02 -9.62
CA ASP A 139 7.05 -0.40 -9.58
C ASP A 139 6.85 -1.63 -10.48
N SER A 140 6.70 -2.79 -9.84
CA SER A 140 6.73 -4.10 -10.49
C SER A 140 5.67 -5.05 -9.93
N LYS A 141 4.48 -4.54 -9.60
CA LYS A 141 3.37 -5.30 -8.97
C LYS A 141 3.63 -5.64 -7.50
N VAL A 142 4.20 -4.69 -6.78
CA VAL A 142 4.52 -4.80 -5.35
C VAL A 142 3.23 -4.81 -4.54
N THR A 143 3.16 -5.67 -3.52
CA THR A 143 2.13 -5.58 -2.49
C THR A 143 2.75 -4.99 -1.22
N LEU A 144 2.52 -3.70 -0.98
CA LEU A 144 2.96 -3.03 0.24
C LEU A 144 2.04 -3.48 1.38
N THR A 145 2.54 -4.34 2.26
CA THR A 145 1.74 -5.01 3.27
C THR A 145 2.02 -4.43 4.65
N LEU A 146 1.04 -3.72 5.22
CA LEU A 146 1.05 -3.28 6.63
C LEU A 146 0.37 -4.35 7.48
N ASN A 147 1.12 -4.97 8.39
CA ASN A 147 0.58 -5.97 9.31
C ASN A 147 0.48 -5.38 10.72
N LEU A 148 -0.74 -5.11 11.17
CA LEU A 148 -1.01 -4.65 12.53
C LEU A 148 -1.00 -5.84 13.49
N CYS A 149 -0.37 -5.69 14.65
CA CYS A 149 -0.21 -6.73 15.67
C CYS A 149 0.46 -8.02 15.18
N ALA A 150 1.28 -7.93 14.14
CA ALA A 150 2.19 -9.01 13.79
C ALA A 150 3.39 -8.94 14.74
N GLU A 151 3.52 -9.91 15.65
CA GLU A 151 4.76 -10.06 16.41
C GLU A 151 5.90 -10.36 15.42
N THR A 152 6.87 -9.46 15.34
CA THR A 152 8.13 -9.75 14.66
C THR A 152 9.02 -10.50 15.65
N GLY A 153 9.24 -11.80 15.37
CA GLY A 153 10.11 -12.67 16.16
C GLY A 153 11.55 -12.16 16.30
#